data_AF-A0A1Q8G510-F1
#
_entry.id   AF-A0A1Q8G510-F1
#
_cell.length_a   1.000
_cell.length_b   1.000
_cell.length_c   1.000
_cell.angle_alpha   90.00
_cell.angle_beta   90.00
_cell.angle_gamma   90.00
#
_symmetry.space_group_name_H-M   'P 1'
#
loop_
_entity.id
_entity.type
_entity.pdbx_description
1 polymer ?
#
loop_
_entity_poly.entity_id
_entity_poly.type
_entity_poly.pdbx_seq_one_letter_code
_entity_poly.pdbx_strand_id
1 'polypeptide(L)'
;MIDSVLKPKTPNNSLWITQEVKQFSEYSAVGYYHPRLKIFVISAVEVAEKEIGPEFHISISKSVGNRPRRCSMAEAEMVLKQFGAEGAKEDNHSSLIRSFWMPINESLVGIECDCKDDEAVIREGDFEWRPLTQANADRAKHLQEGDL
;
A
#
# COMPACT_ATOMS: atom_id res chain seq x y z
N MET A 1 -23.39 10.94 9.38
CA MET A 1 -22.23 10.34 8.70
C MET A 1 -22.16 11.03 7.36
N ILE A 2 -21.16 11.87 7.11
CA ILE A 2 -21.01 12.53 5.82
C ILE A 2 -20.46 11.46 4.87
N ASP A 3 -21.25 11.06 3.89
CA ASP A 3 -20.78 10.14 2.86
C ASP A 3 -19.76 10.89 1.99
N SER A 4 -18.48 10.54 2.12
CA SER A 4 -17.45 11.07 1.23
C SER A 4 -17.80 10.76 -0.21
N VAL A 5 -17.78 11.78 -1.08
CA VAL A 5 -17.94 11.62 -2.53
C VAL A 5 -16.76 10.85 -3.12
N LEU A 6 -15.58 10.97 -2.49
CA LEU A 6 -14.41 10.18 -2.83
C LEU A 6 -14.55 8.78 -2.22
N LYS A 7 -14.59 7.78 -3.10
CA LYS A 7 -14.70 6.36 -2.73
C LYS A 7 -13.41 5.62 -3.12
N PRO A 8 -13.03 4.58 -2.37
CA PRO A 8 -11.91 3.72 -2.74
C PRO A 8 -12.06 3.15 -4.16
N LYS A 9 -10.92 2.93 -4.83
CA LYS A 9 -10.90 2.27 -6.14
C LYS A 9 -11.48 0.86 -6.01
N THR A 10 -12.32 0.47 -6.97
CA THR A 10 -12.89 -0.88 -7.07
C THR A 10 -12.24 -1.64 -8.21
N PRO A 11 -12.05 -2.97 -8.10
CA PRO A 11 -11.52 -3.76 -9.20
C PRO A 11 -12.48 -3.76 -10.41
N ASN A 12 -11.92 -3.82 -11.61
CA ASN A 12 -12.65 -3.76 -12.88
C ASN A 12 -13.27 -5.10 -13.33
N ASN A 13 -13.26 -6.13 -12.48
CA ASN A 13 -13.80 -7.45 -12.80
C ASN A 13 -14.38 -8.13 -11.55
N SER A 14 -15.26 -9.11 -11.78
CA SER A 14 -16.05 -9.78 -10.74
C SER A 14 -15.33 -10.94 -10.04
N LEU A 15 -14.04 -11.18 -10.32
CA LEU A 15 -13.29 -12.27 -9.68
C LEU A 15 -12.85 -11.92 -8.25
N TRP A 16 -12.97 -10.65 -7.87
CA TRP A 16 -12.68 -10.14 -6.54
C TRP A 16 -13.90 -10.26 -5.63
N ILE A 17 -13.70 -10.82 -4.44
CA ILE A 17 -14.72 -10.93 -3.42
C ILE A 17 -14.52 -9.78 -2.44
N THR A 18 -15.51 -8.92 -2.30
CA THR A 18 -15.49 -7.82 -1.30
C THR A 18 -15.42 -8.39 0.12
N GLN A 19 -14.62 -7.73 0.95
CA GLN A 19 -14.38 -8.07 2.35
C GLN A 19 -14.53 -6.81 3.18
N GLU A 20 -15.15 -6.94 4.35
CA GLU A 20 -15.12 -5.88 5.33
C GLU A 20 -13.71 -5.76 5.90
N VAL A 21 -13.24 -4.52 6.02
CA VAL A 21 -11.97 -4.20 6.67
C VAL A 21 -12.25 -3.26 7.81
N LYS A 22 -11.50 -3.42 8.90
CA LYS A 22 -11.55 -2.44 9.99
C LYS A 22 -11.02 -1.13 9.44
N GLN A 23 -11.85 -0.09 9.51
CA GLN A 23 -11.46 1.25 9.12
C GLN A 23 -10.57 1.84 10.23
N PHE A 24 -9.38 2.33 9.86
CA PHE A 24 -8.41 2.93 10.79
C PHE A 24 -8.25 4.45 10.61
N SER A 25 -8.73 4.99 9.49
CA SER A 25 -8.72 6.43 9.19
C SER A 25 -10.15 6.99 9.11
N GLU A 26 -10.29 8.31 9.06
CA GLU A 26 -11.60 8.96 8.85
C GLU A 26 -12.18 8.72 7.45
N TYR A 27 -11.39 8.15 6.55
CA TYR A 27 -11.73 7.90 5.16
C TYR A 27 -12.04 6.43 4.90
N SER A 28 -12.90 6.17 3.92
CA SER A 28 -13.41 4.82 3.64
C SER A 28 -12.30 3.88 3.16
N ALA A 29 -12.40 2.61 3.57
CA ALA A 29 -11.57 1.52 3.08
C ALA A 29 -12.43 0.30 2.77
N VAL A 30 -12.05 -0.47 1.75
CA VAL A 30 -12.73 -1.71 1.34
C VAL A 30 -11.69 -2.78 1.07
N GLY A 31 -11.93 -3.99 1.58
CA GLY A 31 -11.10 -5.15 1.29
C GLY A 31 -11.58 -5.89 0.06
N TYR A 32 -10.66 -6.48 -0.68
CA TYR A 32 -10.95 -7.35 -1.82
C TYR A 32 -10.03 -8.58 -1.78
N TYR A 33 -10.62 -9.76 -1.90
CA TYR A 33 -9.88 -11.01 -1.94
C TYR A 33 -10.05 -11.72 -3.28
N HIS A 34 -8.93 -12.07 -3.92
CA HIS A 34 -8.91 -12.87 -5.14
C HIS A 34 -8.62 -14.35 -4.79
N PRO A 35 -9.62 -15.26 -4.82
CA PRO A 35 -9.49 -16.62 -4.28
C PRO A 35 -8.52 -17.52 -5.06
N ARG A 36 -8.40 -17.32 -6.38
CA ARG A 36 -7.47 -18.07 -7.24
C ARG A 36 -6.01 -17.63 -7.05
N LEU A 37 -5.77 -16.32 -6.98
CA LEU A 37 -4.42 -15.76 -6.84
C LEU A 37 -3.94 -15.72 -5.39
N LYS A 38 -4.86 -15.89 -4.42
CA LYS A 38 -4.61 -15.73 -2.99
C LYS A 38 -4.06 -14.35 -2.67
N ILE A 39 -4.58 -13.33 -3.34
CA ILE A 39 -4.20 -11.93 -3.13
C ILE A 39 -5.31 -11.24 -2.33
N PHE A 40 -4.92 -10.47 -1.33
CA PHE A 40 -5.80 -9.58 -0.57
C PHE A 40 -5.36 -8.14 -0.80
N VAL A 41 -6.32 -7.29 -1.13
CA VAL A 41 -6.13 -5.86 -1.38
C VAL A 41 -6.97 -5.08 -0.38
N ILE A 42 -6.36 -4.09 0.25
CA ILE A 42 -7.09 -3.00 0.91
C ILE A 42 -7.03 -1.81 -0.05
N SER A 43 -8.19 -1.31 -0.44
CA SER A 43 -8.33 -0.08 -1.21
C SER A 43 -8.93 0.99 -0.30
N ALA A 44 -8.28 2.14 -0.21
CA ALA A 44 -8.72 3.25 0.62
C ALA A 44 -8.57 4.59 -0.11
N VAL A 45 -9.23 5.61 0.42
CA VAL A 45 -8.87 7.01 0.19
C VAL A 45 -8.22 7.50 1.46
N GLU A 46 -7.12 8.22 1.42
CA GLU A 46 -6.44 8.76 2.60
C GLU A 46 -5.84 10.13 2.28
N VAL A 47 -5.44 10.88 3.30
CA VAL A 47 -4.65 12.11 3.16
C VAL A 47 -3.38 11.88 3.98
N ALA A 48 -2.38 11.28 3.35
CA ALA A 48 -1.08 11.02 3.99
C ALA A 48 -0.30 12.33 4.14
N GLU A 49 -0.26 13.14 3.07
CA GLU A 49 0.34 14.47 3.06
C GLU A 49 -0.70 15.55 2.72
N LYS A 50 -0.71 16.63 3.49
CA LYS A 50 -1.70 17.70 3.31
C LYS A 50 -1.50 18.46 2.01
N GLU A 51 -0.24 18.54 1.57
CA GLU A 51 0.24 19.27 0.41
C GLU A 51 -0.15 18.58 -0.90
N ILE A 52 -0.12 17.24 -0.92
CA ILE A 52 -0.61 16.41 -2.02
C ILE A 52 -2.14 16.34 -2.00
N GLY A 53 -2.72 16.28 -0.80
CA GLY A 53 -4.16 16.16 -0.58
C GLY A 53 -4.62 14.69 -0.62
N PRO A 54 -5.87 14.42 -1.01
CA PRO A 54 -6.39 13.05 -1.03
C PRO A 54 -5.69 12.15 -2.05
N GLU A 55 -5.41 10.93 -1.64
CA GLU A 55 -4.76 9.89 -2.42
C GLU A 55 -5.56 8.59 -2.36
N PHE A 56 -5.53 7.82 -3.45
CA PHE A 56 -5.90 6.41 -3.43
C PHE A 56 -4.74 5.60 -2.85
N HIS A 57 -5.05 4.82 -1.81
CA HIS A 57 -4.10 3.92 -1.18
C HIS A 57 -4.49 2.47 -1.49
N ILE A 58 -3.57 1.73 -2.13
CA ILE A 58 -3.73 0.31 -2.48
C ILE A 58 -2.66 -0.50 -1.76
N SER A 59 -3.07 -1.26 -0.74
CA SER A 59 -2.20 -2.17 -0.01
C SER A 59 -2.43 -3.61 -0.45
N ILE A 60 -1.38 -4.30 -0.88
CA ILE A 60 -1.43 -5.61 -1.55
C ILE A 60 -0.62 -6.64 -0.77
N SER A 61 -1.25 -7.76 -0.46
CA SER A 61 -0.59 -8.90 0.17
C SER A 61 -1.03 -10.22 -0.46
N LYS A 62 -0.17 -11.23 -0.34
CA LYS A 62 -0.54 -12.63 -0.53
C LYS A 62 -1.02 -13.24 0.77
N SER A 63 -2.11 -13.98 0.71
CA SER A 63 -2.57 -14.85 1.78
C SER A 63 -1.92 -16.22 1.62
N VAL A 64 -0.84 -16.48 2.36
CA VAL A 64 -0.26 -17.83 2.47
C VAL A 64 -0.69 -18.41 3.81
N GLY A 65 -1.75 -19.22 3.79
CA GLY A 65 -2.48 -19.59 5.01
C GLY A 65 -3.22 -18.39 5.60
N ASN A 66 -3.21 -18.26 6.94
CA ASN A 66 -3.81 -17.15 7.70
C ASN A 66 -2.84 -15.98 7.95
N ARG A 67 -1.71 -15.89 7.23
CA ARG A 67 -0.72 -14.83 7.43
C ARG A 67 -0.45 -14.06 6.14
N PRO A 68 -0.37 -12.72 6.20
CA PRO A 68 0.03 -11.92 5.06
C PRO A 68 1.49 -12.19 4.71
N ARG A 69 1.77 -12.23 3.41
CA ARG A 69 3.13 -12.23 2.85
C ARG A 69 3.20 -11.22 1.71
N ARG A 70 4.42 -10.73 1.47
CA ARG A 70 4.72 -9.84 0.36
C ARG A 70 4.36 -10.51 -0.98
N CYS A 71 3.62 -9.80 -1.83
CA CYS A 71 3.43 -10.20 -3.23
C CYS A 71 4.65 -9.83 -4.08
N SER A 72 4.80 -10.45 -5.25
CA SER A 72 5.83 -10.03 -6.20
C SER A 72 5.46 -8.70 -6.86
N MET A 73 6.45 -8.00 -7.43
CA MET A 73 6.18 -6.78 -8.20
C MET A 73 5.20 -7.04 -9.36
N ALA A 74 5.38 -8.12 -10.12
CA ALA A 74 4.48 -8.47 -11.23
C ALA A 74 3.02 -8.71 -10.78
N GLU A 75 2.82 -9.22 -9.56
CA GLU A 75 1.48 -9.37 -8.98
C GLU A 75 0.90 -8.01 -8.60
N ALA A 76 1.72 -7.12 -8.04
CA ALA A 76 1.30 -5.76 -7.70
C ALA A 76 0.90 -4.97 -8.95
N GLU A 77 1.71 -4.97 -10.01
CA GLU A 77 1.40 -4.29 -11.28
C GLU A 77 0.07 -4.75 -11.89
N MET A 78 -0.17 -6.06 -11.88
CA MET A 78 -1.43 -6.64 -12.35
C MET A 78 -2.62 -6.18 -11.51
N VAL A 79 -2.48 -6.10 -10.19
CA VAL A 79 -3.52 -5.55 -9.30
C VAL A 79 -3.75 -4.07 -9.57
N LEU A 80 -2.71 -3.25 -9.67
CA LEU A 80 -2.83 -1.82 -9.96
C LEU A 80 -3.61 -1.57 -11.25
N LYS A 81 -3.33 -2.36 -12.29
CA LYS A 81 -4.10 -2.32 -13.53
C LYS A 81 -5.58 -2.67 -13.34
N GLN A 82 -5.88 -3.69 -12.54
CA GLN A 82 -7.28 -4.08 -12.29
C GLN A 82 -8.04 -3.05 -11.45
N PHE A 83 -7.35 -2.27 -10.62
CA PHE A 83 -7.92 -1.20 -9.82
C PHE A 83 -7.85 0.18 -10.51
N GLY A 84 -7.30 0.27 -11.73
CA GLY A 84 -7.13 1.55 -12.43
C GLY A 84 -6.24 2.52 -11.64
N ALA A 85 -5.17 2.00 -11.04
CA ALA A 85 -4.18 2.73 -10.25
C ALA A 85 -2.77 2.63 -10.90
N GLU A 86 -2.74 2.49 -12.23
CA GLU A 86 -1.50 2.58 -13.01
C GLU A 86 -0.94 4.00 -12.85
N GLY A 87 0.29 4.13 -12.33
CA GLY A 87 0.91 5.41 -11.98
C GLY A 87 1.04 5.67 -10.47
N ALA A 88 0.42 4.83 -9.64
CA ALA A 88 0.65 4.83 -8.20
C ALA A 88 2.13 4.56 -7.87
N LYS A 89 2.65 5.24 -6.85
CA LYS A 89 4.03 5.07 -6.37
C LYS A 89 4.07 4.13 -5.19
N GLU A 90 5.04 3.22 -5.21
CA GLU A 90 5.27 2.31 -4.10
C GLU A 90 5.93 3.05 -2.95
N ASP A 91 5.32 2.96 -1.78
CA ASP A 91 5.89 3.45 -0.54
C ASP A 91 5.45 2.57 0.64
N ASN A 92 6.40 1.75 1.10
CA ASN A 92 6.15 0.66 2.02
C ASN A 92 6.60 0.99 3.42
N HIS A 93 5.66 0.91 4.36
CA HIS A 93 5.93 1.10 5.79
C HIS A 93 5.92 -0.20 6.60
N SER A 94 5.97 -1.34 5.90
CA SER A 94 5.91 -2.69 6.44
C SER A 94 6.78 -3.62 5.60
N SER A 95 7.40 -4.63 6.22
CA SER A 95 8.17 -5.64 5.49
C SER A 95 7.30 -6.69 4.76
N LEU A 96 5.97 -6.68 4.96
CA LEU A 96 5.08 -7.77 4.58
C LEU A 96 4.11 -7.45 3.43
N ILE A 97 3.93 -6.18 3.09
CA ILE A 97 2.85 -5.70 2.20
C ILE A 97 3.48 -4.71 1.23
N ARG A 98 3.01 -4.72 -0.03
CA ARG A 98 3.33 -3.64 -0.98
C ARG A 98 2.21 -2.61 -0.95
N SER A 99 2.54 -1.37 -0.62
CA SER A 99 1.61 -0.25 -0.47
C SER A 99 1.89 0.77 -1.56
N PHE A 100 0.83 1.19 -2.25
CA PHE A 100 0.90 2.11 -3.36
C PHE A 100 -0.02 3.31 -3.15
N TRP A 101 0.50 4.49 -3.48
CA TRP A 101 -0.16 5.78 -3.27
C TRP A 101 -0.33 6.49 -4.60
N MET A 102 -1.53 6.98 -4.87
CA MET A 102 -1.83 7.70 -6.10
C MET A 102 -2.66 8.94 -5.80
N PRO A 103 -2.14 10.14 -6.03
CA PRO A 103 -2.91 11.37 -5.90
C PRO A 103 -4.21 11.32 -6.69
N ILE A 104 -5.29 11.79 -6.07
CA ILE A 104 -6.57 11.98 -6.76
C ILE A 104 -6.46 13.16 -7.74
N ASN A 105 -5.62 14.14 -7.42
CA ASN A 105 -5.24 15.18 -8.36
C ASN A 105 -4.33 14.59 -9.45
N GLU A 106 -4.88 14.38 -10.64
CA GLU A 106 -4.17 13.80 -11.79
C GLU A 106 -2.86 14.53 -12.15
N SER A 107 -2.79 15.84 -11.90
CA SER A 107 -1.57 16.62 -12.19
C SER A 107 -0.39 16.28 -11.27
N LEU A 108 -0.65 15.62 -10.14
CA LEU A 108 0.36 15.18 -9.17
C LEU A 108 0.66 13.68 -9.27
N VAL A 109 -0.01 12.93 -10.17
CA VAL A 109 0.23 11.50 -10.31
C VAL A 109 1.69 11.24 -10.63
N GLY A 110 2.32 10.39 -9.82
CA GLY A 110 3.72 10.04 -9.94
C GLY A 110 4.68 10.92 -9.13
N ILE A 111 4.17 11.87 -8.34
CA ILE A 111 4.97 12.53 -7.30
C ILE A 111 5.36 11.53 -6.21
N GLU A 112 6.54 11.70 -5.63
CA GLU A 112 6.98 10.95 -4.45
C GLU A 112 6.88 11.85 -3.21
N CYS A 113 6.66 11.27 -2.03
CA CYS A 113 6.62 12.02 -0.78
C CYS A 113 8.00 12.63 -0.48
N ASP A 114 8.03 13.86 0.04
CA ASP A 114 9.29 14.51 0.41
C ASP A 114 9.98 13.77 1.58
N CYS A 115 9.20 13.09 2.43
CA CYS A 115 9.67 12.28 3.55
C CYS A 115 10.62 11.13 3.14
N LYS A 116 10.53 10.65 1.90
CA LYS A 116 11.15 9.41 1.44
C LYS A 116 12.68 9.44 1.50
N ASP A 117 13.27 10.63 1.35
CA ASP A 117 14.72 10.86 1.35
C ASP A 117 15.30 10.93 2.77
N ASP A 118 14.49 11.26 3.77
CA ASP A 118 14.91 11.43 5.16
C ASP A 118 14.75 10.13 6.00
N GLU A 119 14.06 9.13 5.46
CA GLU A 119 13.72 7.89 6.15
C GLU A 119 14.74 6.77 5.91
N ALA A 120 14.96 5.94 6.94
CA ALA A 120 15.84 4.78 6.83
C ALA A 120 15.26 3.73 5.87
N VAL A 121 16.05 3.33 4.86
CA VAL A 121 15.60 2.38 3.82
C VAL A 121 16.20 1.00 4.04
N ILE A 122 15.35 -0.02 4.08
CA ILE A 122 15.73 -1.43 4.11
C ILE A 122 15.47 -2.04 2.74
N ARG A 123 16.50 -2.65 2.15
CA ARG A 123 16.44 -3.25 0.81
C ARG A 123 16.54 -4.77 0.89
N GLU A 124 15.58 -5.45 0.27
CA GLU A 124 15.49 -6.90 0.18
C GLU A 124 15.17 -7.32 -1.26
N GLY A 125 16.18 -7.37 -2.13
CA GLY A 125 15.98 -7.68 -3.54
C GLY A 125 15.22 -6.57 -4.28
N ASP A 126 14.01 -6.86 -4.77
CA ASP A 126 13.12 -5.93 -5.50
C ASP A 126 12.15 -5.18 -4.58
N PHE A 127 12.41 -5.18 -3.27
CA PHE A 127 11.53 -4.57 -2.29
C PHE A 127 12.31 -3.65 -1.36
N GLU A 128 11.81 -2.43 -1.24
CA GLU A 128 12.28 -1.43 -0.30
C GLU A 128 11.17 -1.13 0.71
N TRP A 129 11.53 -0.95 1.98
CA TRP A 129 10.59 -0.51 3.01
C TRP A 129 11.24 0.37 4.06
N ARG A 130 10.43 1.25 4.66
CA ARG A 130 10.83 2.29 5.61
C ARG A 130 10.08 2.10 6.93
N PRO A 131 10.76 1.83 8.05
CA PRO A 131 10.10 1.65 9.34
C PRO A 131 9.59 2.98 9.91
N LEU A 132 8.32 3.03 10.32
CA LEU A 132 7.63 4.22 10.86
C LEU A 132 8.21 4.85 12.13
N THR A 133 9.18 4.24 12.81
CA THR A 133 9.73 4.79 14.07
C THR A 133 11.25 4.72 14.10
N GLN A 134 11.89 5.67 14.78
CA GLN A 134 13.34 5.65 14.99
C GLN A 134 13.80 4.35 15.64
N ALA A 135 13.06 3.83 16.62
CA ALA A 135 13.36 2.53 17.23
C ALA A 135 13.28 1.36 16.23
N ASN A 136 12.33 1.41 15.28
CA ASN A 136 12.22 0.41 14.22
C ASN A 136 13.34 0.59 13.17
N ALA A 137 13.76 1.82 12.89
CA ALA A 137 14.90 2.15 12.03
C ALA A 137 16.23 1.68 12.63
N ASP A 138 16.47 1.96 13.91
CA ASP A 138 17.66 1.52 14.65
C ASP A 138 17.74 0.00 14.68
N ARG A 139 16.62 -0.68 14.98
CA ARG A 139 16.56 -2.16 14.95
C ARG A 139 16.87 -2.72 13.56
N ALA A 140 16.37 -2.08 12.51
CA ALA A 140 16.62 -2.52 11.15
C ALA A 140 18.10 -2.35 10.73
N LYS A 141 18.73 -1.25 11.16
CA LYS A 141 20.14 -0.99 10.93
C LYS A 141 21.01 -2.08 11.56
N HIS A 142 20.73 -2.44 12.82
CA HIS A 142 21.43 -3.53 13.51
C HIS A 142 21.28 -4.89 12.78
N LEU A 143 20.11 -5.18 12.20
CA LEU A 143 19.88 -6.43 11.44
C LEU A 143 20.64 -6.48 10.11
N GLN A 144 20.89 -5.33 9.47
CA GLN A 144 21.71 -5.26 8.24
C GLN A 144 23.21 -5.40 8.52
N GLU A 145 23.67 -4.94 9.68
CA GLU A 145 25.10 -4.95 10.04
C GLU A 145 25.58 -6.31 10.58
N GLY A 146 24.67 -7.26 10.82
CA GLY A 146 25.01 -8.65 11.14
C GLY A 146 25.44 -8.92 12.59
N ASP A 147 25.20 -7.98 13.50
CA ASP A 147 25.49 -8.15 14.93
C ASP A 147 24.28 -8.74 15.68
N LEU A 148 24.28 -10.06 15.84
CA LEU A 148 23.58 -10.81 16.89
C LEU A 148 24.52 -11.83 17.54
#